data_AF-A0A085VZ32-F1
#
_entry.id   AF-A0A085VZ32-F1
#
_cell.length_a   1.000
_cell.length_b   1.000
_cell.length_c   1.000
_cell.angle_alpha   90.00
_cell.angle_beta   90.00
_cell.angle_gamma   90.00
#
_symmetry.space_group_name_H-M   'P 1'
#
loop_
_entity.id
_entity.type
_entity.pdbx_description
1 polymer ?
#
loop_
_entity_poly.entity_id
_entity_poly.type
_entity_poly.pdbx_seq_one_letter_code
_entity_poly.pdbx_strand_id
1 'polypeptide(L)'
;MSSNAVQIIDTTTNTVLASVPTGNIVTAVAATNRGTLYACNNGSGTVSVIDLATNTVVSTISMSCSALESTPDGESVWVATAGPSIAVFDTATNTVVATFNLPGHGANSPTWLAFSPDGDFAYAAFFSDNVVTVMDTATKTEIAAVTVGSAPVYVAVKPGGDELYVPNLLANTVSVINSATLSVVATVPVGTQPRVVAFSSDGARAYVTNYNSNNISVIDTATRTVTTISASSRPWGIAIMGDNDHDGIGQTIDNCPSVANADQADTDNDQLGDACDPDDDNDSVLDASDNCPLVANADQANNDQDASGDVCDTDDDNDSVLDASDNCPRVANADQANSDQDTSGDACDADDDNDSVLDGTDNCPRVANADQANADSDSEGDACDLDDDNDGVADASDNCPRVANTDQADKDGDGVGNACDSDFPGHTPPGEPDSGCGCSTGSVPSALLFWLAGLVLVRRRRQQ
;
A
#
# COMPACT_ATOMS: atom_id res chain seq x y z
N MET A 1 -39.82 13.61 2.44
CA MET A 1 -39.79 12.54 1.43
C MET A 1 -40.40 11.32 2.08
N SER A 2 -41.61 10.92 1.71
CA SER A 2 -42.15 9.61 2.09
C SER A 2 -41.70 8.63 1.00
N SER A 3 -40.62 7.90 1.22
CA SER A 3 -40.30 6.77 0.35
C SER A 3 -41.17 5.58 0.76
N ASN A 4 -41.59 4.81 -0.24
CA ASN A 4 -42.24 3.52 -0.07
C ASN A 4 -41.24 2.39 -0.37
N ALA A 5 -39.96 2.66 -0.14
CA ALA A 5 -38.85 1.80 -0.50
C ALA A 5 -37.63 2.09 0.38
N VAL A 6 -36.83 1.05 0.60
CA VAL A 6 -35.50 1.11 1.19
C VAL A 6 -34.48 1.08 0.05
N GLN A 7 -33.51 2.00 0.06
CA GLN A 7 -32.40 1.99 -0.89
C GLN A 7 -31.21 1.25 -0.26
N ILE A 8 -30.60 0.35 -1.02
CA ILE A 8 -29.34 -0.31 -0.67
C ILE A 8 -28.24 0.40 -1.43
N ILE A 9 -27.23 0.89 -0.72
CA ILE A 9 -26.17 1.74 -1.24
C ILE A 9 -24.84 1.02 -1.04
N ASP A 10 -24.04 0.97 -2.10
CA ASP A 10 -22.63 0.61 -2.01
C ASP A 10 -21.86 1.84 -1.52
N THR A 11 -21.24 1.73 -0.35
CA THR A 11 -20.52 2.82 0.29
C THR A 11 -19.14 3.06 -0.30
N THR A 12 -18.59 2.09 -1.05
CA THR A 12 -17.29 2.23 -1.73
C THR A 12 -17.46 3.11 -2.98
N THR A 13 -18.49 2.83 -3.79
CA THR A 13 -18.76 3.55 -5.04
C THR A 13 -19.78 4.69 -4.89
N ASN A 14 -20.45 4.80 -3.73
CA ASN A 14 -21.56 5.71 -3.47
C ASN A 14 -22.73 5.56 -4.48
N THR A 15 -23.01 4.33 -4.91
CA THR A 15 -24.06 4.03 -5.88
C THR A 15 -25.22 3.26 -5.26
N VAL A 16 -26.43 3.42 -5.82
CA VAL A 16 -27.60 2.63 -5.41
C VAL A 16 -27.54 1.25 -6.08
N LEU A 17 -27.36 0.21 -5.28
CA LEU A 17 -27.36 -1.18 -5.72
C LEU A 17 -28.77 -1.71 -5.96
N ALA A 18 -29.70 -1.36 -5.07
CA ALA A 18 -31.07 -1.84 -5.12
C ALA A 18 -32.06 -0.84 -4.49
N SER A 19 -33.30 -0.87 -4.99
CA SER A 19 -34.43 -0.16 -4.40
C SER A 19 -35.51 -1.18 -4.06
N VAL A 20 -35.62 -1.53 -2.77
CA VAL A 20 -36.53 -2.57 -2.28
C VAL A 20 -37.88 -1.93 -1.90
N PRO A 21 -38.98 -2.22 -2.61
CA PRO A 21 -40.29 -1.70 -2.26
C PRO A 21 -40.75 -2.24 -0.90
N THR A 22 -41.29 -1.37 -0.05
CA THR A 22 -41.77 -1.70 1.30
C THR A 22 -43.15 -1.06 1.53
N GLY A 23 -43.53 -0.80 2.78
CA GLY A 23 -44.73 -0.04 3.10
C GLY A 23 -44.53 1.47 3.00
N ASN A 24 -45.57 2.23 3.36
CA ASN A 24 -45.56 3.68 3.28
C ASN A 24 -44.86 4.31 4.49
N ILE A 25 -44.10 5.37 4.24
CA ILE A 25 -43.41 6.18 5.27
C ILE A 25 -42.49 5.28 6.11
N VAL A 26 -41.41 4.79 5.49
CA VAL A 26 -40.33 4.11 6.21
C VAL A 26 -39.64 5.12 7.13
N THR A 27 -39.58 4.82 8.42
CA THR A 27 -39.05 5.75 9.45
C THR A 27 -37.77 5.27 10.13
N ALA A 28 -37.57 3.96 10.18
CA ALA A 28 -36.40 3.31 10.76
C ALA A 28 -36.13 1.99 10.04
N VAL A 29 -34.87 1.58 10.03
CA VAL A 29 -34.43 0.26 9.58
C VAL A 29 -33.43 -0.30 10.59
N ALA A 30 -33.42 -1.61 10.79
CA ALA A 30 -32.43 -2.29 11.63
C ALA A 30 -31.92 -3.54 10.91
N ALA A 31 -30.61 -3.59 10.70
CA ALA A 31 -29.94 -4.76 10.13
C ALA A 31 -29.59 -5.75 11.24
N THR A 32 -29.57 -7.04 10.91
CA THR A 32 -29.18 -8.11 11.81
C THR A 32 -27.92 -8.80 11.28
N ASN A 33 -27.18 -9.48 12.15
CA ASN A 33 -26.03 -10.31 11.77
C ASN A 33 -26.40 -11.53 10.91
N ARG A 34 -27.69 -11.75 10.62
CA ARG A 34 -28.19 -12.86 9.78
C ARG A 34 -28.46 -12.43 8.34
N GLY A 35 -27.99 -11.25 7.93
CA GLY A 35 -28.24 -10.71 6.59
C GLY A 35 -29.70 -10.34 6.34
N THR A 36 -30.45 -10.03 7.40
CA THR A 36 -31.85 -9.60 7.33
C THR A 36 -31.96 -8.15 7.77
N LEU A 37 -32.82 -7.38 7.11
CA LEU A 37 -33.13 -6.00 7.44
C LEU A 37 -34.62 -5.85 7.76
N TYR A 38 -34.93 -5.25 8.90
CA TYR A 38 -36.28 -4.91 9.31
C TYR A 38 -36.56 -3.44 8.98
N ALA A 39 -37.70 -3.14 8.38
CA ALA A 39 -38.09 -1.77 8.00
C ALA A 39 -39.44 -1.38 8.62
N CYS A 40 -39.43 -0.26 9.35
CA CYS A 40 -40.56 0.28 10.07
C CYS A 40 -41.44 1.15 9.15
N ASN A 41 -42.55 0.60 8.66
CA ASN A 41 -43.47 1.29 7.76
C ASN A 41 -44.56 2.01 8.58
N ASN A 42 -44.22 3.15 9.18
CA ASN A 42 -45.10 3.87 10.09
C ASN A 42 -46.45 4.25 9.45
N GLY A 43 -46.42 4.70 8.18
CA GLY A 43 -47.62 5.11 7.45
C GLY A 43 -48.54 3.96 7.05
N SER A 44 -48.00 2.74 6.92
CA SER A 44 -48.77 1.54 6.62
C SER A 44 -49.17 0.74 7.86
N GLY A 45 -48.57 1.01 9.02
CA GLY A 45 -48.75 0.17 10.21
C GLY A 45 -48.25 -1.26 9.96
N THR A 46 -47.07 -1.39 9.36
CA THR A 46 -46.43 -2.69 9.14
C THR A 46 -44.93 -2.64 9.40
N VAL A 47 -44.33 -3.82 9.56
CA VAL A 47 -42.87 -4.03 9.53
C VAL A 47 -42.55 -4.95 8.36
N SER A 48 -41.68 -4.51 7.46
CA SER A 48 -41.18 -5.35 6.36
C SER A 48 -39.89 -6.05 6.78
N VAL A 49 -39.77 -7.33 6.46
CA VAL A 49 -38.54 -8.13 6.65
C VAL A 49 -37.93 -8.33 5.28
N ILE A 50 -36.69 -7.88 5.10
CA ILE A 50 -35.96 -7.87 3.84
C ILE A 50 -34.76 -8.79 3.96
N ASP A 51 -34.59 -9.70 3.02
CA ASP A 51 -33.39 -10.51 2.85
C ASP A 51 -32.37 -9.69 2.04
N LEU A 52 -31.18 -9.46 2.62
CA LEU A 52 -30.14 -8.62 2.00
C LEU A 52 -29.31 -9.36 0.92
N ALA A 53 -29.29 -10.70 0.93
CA ALA A 53 -28.64 -11.47 -0.12
C ALA A 53 -29.42 -11.39 -1.44
N THR A 54 -30.75 -11.35 -1.34
CA THR A 54 -31.66 -11.28 -2.51
C THR A 54 -32.22 -9.88 -2.77
N ASN A 55 -32.09 -8.96 -1.81
CA ASN A 55 -32.71 -7.63 -1.82
C ASN A 55 -34.24 -7.69 -2.02
N THR A 56 -34.92 -8.63 -1.35
CA THR A 56 -36.37 -8.82 -1.47
C THR A 56 -37.07 -8.82 -0.11
N VAL A 57 -38.33 -8.35 -0.08
CA VAL A 57 -39.19 -8.46 1.10
C VAL A 57 -39.67 -9.91 1.21
N VAL A 58 -39.23 -10.60 2.26
CA VAL A 58 -39.59 -12.00 2.55
C VAL A 58 -40.80 -12.14 3.49
N SER A 59 -41.09 -11.09 4.26
CA SER A 59 -42.26 -11.05 5.14
C SER A 59 -42.76 -9.61 5.34
N THR A 60 -44.06 -9.45 5.56
CA THR A 60 -44.66 -8.16 5.97
C THR A 60 -45.63 -8.41 7.11
N ILE A 61 -45.37 -7.75 8.22
CA ILE A 61 -45.98 -8.04 9.51
C ILE A 61 -46.87 -6.86 9.89
N SER A 62 -48.14 -7.12 10.15
CA SER A 62 -49.13 -6.06 10.42
C SER A 62 -49.08 -5.61 11.88
N MET A 63 -48.46 -4.47 12.14
CA MET A 63 -48.40 -3.82 13.45
C MET A 63 -47.98 -2.36 13.36
N SER A 64 -48.43 -1.55 14.32
CA SER A 64 -47.87 -0.21 14.50
C SER A 64 -46.37 -0.28 14.77
N CYS A 65 -45.63 0.61 14.13
CA CYS A 65 -44.20 0.77 14.34
C CYS A 65 -43.85 2.26 14.31
N SER A 66 -43.22 2.78 15.36
CA SER A 66 -42.67 4.14 15.43
C SER A 66 -41.14 4.16 15.38
N ALA A 67 -40.51 3.10 15.89
CA ALA A 67 -39.08 2.86 15.84
C ALA A 67 -38.82 1.36 15.95
N LEU A 68 -37.65 0.93 15.50
CA LEU A 68 -37.15 -0.42 15.73
C LEU A 68 -35.63 -0.40 15.80
N GLU A 69 -35.05 -1.36 16.52
CA GLU A 69 -33.60 -1.51 16.70
C GLU A 69 -33.27 -2.99 16.93
N SER A 70 -32.14 -3.47 16.40
CA SER A 70 -31.65 -4.83 16.65
C SER A 70 -30.87 -4.90 17.96
N THR A 71 -30.94 -6.03 18.65
CA THR A 71 -30.06 -6.30 19.78
C THR A 71 -28.61 -6.42 19.30
N PRO A 72 -27.59 -6.12 20.13
CA PRO A 72 -26.19 -6.20 19.72
C PRO A 72 -25.75 -7.58 19.20
N ASP A 73 -26.35 -8.65 19.74
CA ASP A 73 -26.15 -10.03 19.29
C ASP A 73 -26.90 -10.37 17.97
N GLY A 74 -27.74 -9.48 17.47
CA GLY A 74 -28.57 -9.66 16.27
C GLY A 74 -29.66 -10.73 16.37
N GLU A 75 -29.84 -11.36 17.54
CA GLU A 75 -30.81 -12.45 17.72
C GLU A 75 -32.25 -11.94 17.83
N SER A 76 -32.43 -10.68 18.23
CA SER A 76 -33.73 -10.05 18.37
C SER A 76 -33.82 -8.67 17.71
N VAL A 77 -35.04 -8.26 17.36
CA VAL A 77 -35.37 -6.88 16.99
C VAL A 77 -36.48 -6.38 17.89
N TRP A 78 -36.26 -5.25 18.55
CA TRP A 78 -37.29 -4.61 19.37
C TRP A 78 -37.98 -3.53 18.54
N VAL A 79 -39.31 -3.50 18.61
CA VAL A 79 -40.16 -2.60 17.85
C VAL A 79 -41.00 -1.78 18.82
N ALA A 80 -40.87 -0.46 18.77
CA ALA A 80 -41.77 0.45 19.44
C ALA A 80 -43.12 0.49 18.71
N THR A 81 -44.17 0.11 19.42
CA THR A 81 -45.53 -0.01 18.88
C THR A 81 -46.44 1.13 19.37
N ALA A 82 -47.74 1.05 19.09
CA ALA A 82 -48.70 2.06 19.53
C ALA A 82 -48.83 2.08 21.06
N GLY A 83 -48.79 3.29 21.63
CA GLY A 83 -48.69 3.47 23.08
C GLY A 83 -47.30 3.11 23.62
N PRO A 84 -47.16 3.01 24.95
CA PRO A 84 -45.88 2.73 25.58
C PRO A 84 -45.61 1.22 25.59
N SER A 85 -45.56 0.60 24.41
CA SER A 85 -45.48 -0.84 24.23
C SER A 85 -44.36 -1.21 23.27
N ILE A 86 -43.58 -2.23 23.64
CA ILE A 86 -42.49 -2.79 22.82
C ILE A 86 -42.84 -4.23 22.45
N ALA A 87 -42.71 -4.56 21.16
CA ALA A 87 -42.76 -5.94 20.66
C ALA A 87 -41.33 -6.44 20.42
N VAL A 88 -41.05 -7.68 20.82
CA VAL A 88 -39.75 -8.34 20.60
C VAL A 88 -39.91 -9.40 19.53
N PHE A 89 -39.11 -9.29 18.47
CA PHE A 89 -39.03 -10.25 17.38
C PHE A 89 -37.83 -11.15 17.55
N ASP A 90 -38.03 -12.44 17.31
CA ASP A 90 -36.93 -13.39 17.09
C ASP A 90 -36.50 -13.31 15.62
N THR A 91 -35.21 -13.10 15.37
CA THR A 91 -34.68 -12.92 14.00
C THR A 91 -34.48 -14.23 13.26
N ALA A 92 -34.51 -15.39 13.95
CA ALA A 92 -34.47 -16.70 13.32
C ALA A 92 -35.80 -17.06 12.65
N THR A 93 -36.90 -16.77 13.34
CA THR A 93 -38.25 -17.13 12.91
C THR A 93 -39.02 -15.96 12.28
N ASN A 94 -38.53 -14.73 12.44
CA ASN A 94 -39.20 -13.50 12.05
C ASN A 94 -40.60 -13.35 12.68
N THR A 95 -40.74 -13.77 13.93
CA THR A 95 -42.02 -13.73 14.67
C THR A 95 -41.91 -12.97 15.98
N VAL A 96 -43.02 -12.38 16.42
CA VAL A 96 -43.12 -11.76 17.74
C VAL A 96 -43.10 -12.83 18.82
N VAL A 97 -42.14 -12.77 19.72
CA VAL A 97 -41.97 -13.70 20.86
C VAL A 97 -42.37 -13.09 22.20
N ALA A 98 -42.42 -11.76 22.31
CA ALA A 98 -42.90 -11.07 23.48
C ALA A 98 -43.50 -9.69 23.15
N THR A 99 -44.36 -9.20 24.03
CA THR A 99 -44.81 -7.81 24.04
C THR A 99 -44.94 -7.36 25.48
N PHE A 100 -44.42 -6.19 25.82
CA PHE A 100 -44.44 -5.65 27.16
C PHE A 100 -44.67 -4.13 27.14
N ASN A 101 -45.16 -3.60 28.26
CA ASN A 101 -45.53 -2.20 28.40
C ASN A 101 -44.56 -1.46 29.31
N LEU A 102 -44.35 -0.18 29.03
CA LEU A 102 -43.57 0.77 29.81
C LEU A 102 -44.54 1.64 30.64
N PRO A 103 -44.67 1.41 31.95
CA PRO A 103 -45.65 2.11 32.78
C PRO A 103 -45.30 3.61 32.93
N GLY A 104 -46.29 4.45 33.19
CA GLY A 104 -46.06 5.87 33.50
C GLY A 104 -46.02 6.83 32.30
N HIS A 105 -46.12 6.31 31.07
CA HIS A 105 -46.02 7.10 29.82
C HIS A 105 -47.37 7.39 29.13
N GLY A 106 -48.50 7.11 29.80
CA GLY A 106 -49.83 7.32 29.24
C GLY A 106 -50.06 6.57 27.92
N ALA A 107 -50.45 7.27 26.87
CA ALA A 107 -50.65 6.72 25.52
C ALA A 107 -49.49 7.08 24.56
N ASN A 108 -48.39 7.61 25.08
CA ASN A 108 -47.27 8.05 24.27
C ASN A 108 -46.44 6.85 23.81
N SER A 109 -46.06 6.86 22.53
CA SER A 109 -45.14 5.87 21.96
C SER A 109 -43.69 6.34 22.04
N PRO A 110 -42.72 5.42 22.22
CA PRO A 110 -41.32 5.72 22.02
C PRO A 110 -41.05 6.20 20.59
N THR A 111 -40.18 7.19 20.41
CA THR A 111 -39.76 7.66 19.08
C THR A 111 -38.46 7.03 18.58
N TRP A 112 -37.66 6.44 19.47
CA TRP A 112 -36.44 5.73 19.14
C TRP A 112 -36.09 4.69 20.21
N LEU A 113 -35.30 3.68 19.83
CA LEU A 113 -34.75 2.65 20.71
C LEU A 113 -33.23 2.56 20.52
N ALA A 114 -32.49 2.26 21.57
CA ALA A 114 -31.06 1.93 21.49
C ALA A 114 -30.71 0.88 22.55
N PHE A 115 -29.61 0.16 22.36
CA PHE A 115 -29.11 -0.84 23.33
C PHE A 115 -27.74 -0.46 23.86
N SER A 116 -27.45 -0.85 25.10
CA SER A 116 -26.06 -0.86 25.60
C SER A 116 -25.23 -1.86 24.78
N PRO A 117 -23.90 -1.66 24.64
CA PRO A 117 -23.06 -2.55 23.84
C PRO A 117 -23.05 -4.01 24.30
N ASP A 118 -23.22 -4.24 25.61
CA ASP A 118 -23.35 -5.57 26.22
C ASP A 118 -24.75 -6.19 26.04
N GLY A 119 -25.75 -5.41 25.59
CA GLY A 119 -27.12 -5.86 25.40
C GLY A 119 -27.95 -5.97 26.67
N ASP A 120 -27.41 -5.65 27.85
CA ASP A 120 -28.10 -5.80 29.14
C ASP A 120 -29.20 -4.74 29.34
N PHE A 121 -29.05 -3.57 28.71
CA PHE A 121 -29.98 -2.46 28.81
C PHE A 121 -30.47 -1.97 27.45
N ALA A 122 -31.72 -1.54 27.41
CA ALA A 122 -32.32 -0.81 26.31
C ALA A 122 -32.77 0.57 26.76
N TYR A 123 -32.76 1.52 25.84
CA TYR A 123 -33.10 2.91 26.05
C TYR A 123 -34.19 3.35 25.09
N ALA A 124 -35.19 4.07 25.56
CA ALA A 124 -36.32 4.55 24.77
C ALA A 124 -36.53 6.05 24.97
N ALA A 125 -36.55 6.81 23.88
CA ALA A 125 -36.88 8.24 23.93
C ALA A 125 -38.40 8.46 23.89
N PHE A 126 -38.94 9.17 24.89
CA PHE A 126 -40.35 9.56 24.94
C PHE A 126 -40.50 11.05 24.69
N PHE A 127 -40.84 11.40 23.45
CA PHE A 127 -40.94 12.77 22.96
C PHE A 127 -41.84 13.67 23.82
N SER A 128 -43.05 13.23 24.13
CA SER A 128 -44.03 14.05 24.87
C SER A 128 -43.73 14.15 26.36
N ASP A 129 -43.02 13.16 26.91
CA ASP A 129 -42.75 13.06 28.34
C ASP A 129 -41.44 13.76 28.73
N ASN A 130 -40.59 14.09 27.75
CA ASN A 130 -39.25 14.67 27.94
C ASN A 130 -38.35 13.76 28.80
N VAL A 131 -38.43 12.45 28.56
CA VAL A 131 -37.61 11.45 29.28
C VAL A 131 -36.97 10.47 28.30
N VAL A 132 -35.85 9.89 28.75
CA VAL A 132 -35.33 8.62 28.23
C VAL A 132 -35.57 7.55 29.28
N THR A 133 -36.31 6.52 28.90
CA THR A 133 -36.60 5.36 29.74
C THR A 133 -35.51 4.32 29.56
N VAL A 134 -35.08 3.72 30.66
CA VAL A 134 -34.09 2.63 30.70
C VAL A 134 -34.80 1.34 31.06
N MET A 135 -34.49 0.29 30.32
CA MET A 135 -35.12 -1.02 30.43
C MET A 135 -34.04 -2.09 30.62
N ASP A 136 -34.32 -3.07 31.48
CA ASP A 136 -33.55 -4.31 31.57
C ASP A 136 -34.04 -5.29 30.50
N THR A 137 -33.14 -5.76 29.64
CA THR A 137 -33.50 -6.55 28.44
C THR A 137 -33.90 -7.98 28.78
N ALA A 138 -33.29 -8.56 29.82
CA ALA A 138 -33.59 -9.91 30.28
C ALA A 138 -35.02 -10.01 30.84
N THR A 139 -35.36 -9.11 31.75
CA THR A 139 -36.65 -9.04 32.46
C THR A 139 -37.74 -8.34 31.65
N LYS A 140 -37.36 -7.50 30.67
CA LYS A 140 -38.28 -6.68 29.85
C LYS A 140 -39.08 -5.72 30.72
N THR A 141 -38.39 -5.08 31.66
CA THR A 141 -39.00 -4.13 32.60
C THR A 141 -38.30 -2.79 32.56
N GLU A 142 -39.07 -1.73 32.80
CA GLU A 142 -38.54 -0.40 33.02
C GLU A 142 -37.87 -0.31 34.39
N ILE A 143 -36.62 0.19 34.41
CA ILE A 143 -35.84 0.38 35.64
C ILE A 143 -35.70 1.84 36.03
N ALA A 144 -35.77 2.77 35.08
CA ALA A 144 -35.67 4.21 35.33
C ALA A 144 -36.26 5.03 34.18
N ALA A 145 -36.66 6.27 34.50
CA ALA A 145 -36.99 7.30 33.52
C ALA A 145 -36.16 8.56 33.83
N VAL A 146 -35.22 8.89 32.95
CA VAL A 146 -34.29 10.02 33.11
C VAL A 146 -34.87 11.24 32.40
N THR A 147 -35.15 12.31 33.16
CA THR A 147 -35.62 13.58 32.58
C THR A 147 -34.51 14.26 31.79
N VAL A 148 -34.83 14.67 30.56
CA VAL A 148 -33.92 15.34 29.62
C VAL A 148 -34.53 16.67 29.14
N GLY A 149 -33.94 17.26 28.10
CA GLY A 149 -34.48 18.46 27.46
C GLY A 149 -35.80 18.21 26.72
N SER A 150 -36.39 19.30 26.22
CA SER A 150 -37.71 19.23 25.58
C SER A 150 -37.69 18.48 24.25
N ALA A 151 -38.66 17.58 24.08
CA ALA A 151 -38.91 16.81 22.87
C ALA A 151 -37.69 15.96 22.43
N PRO A 152 -37.23 15.00 23.26
CA PRO A 152 -36.20 14.06 22.86
C PRO A 152 -36.74 13.19 21.71
N VAL A 153 -35.99 13.12 20.62
CA VAL A 153 -36.41 12.39 19.41
C VAL A 153 -35.62 11.12 19.16
N TYR A 154 -34.44 11.01 19.76
CA TYR A 154 -33.46 9.96 19.53
C TYR A 154 -32.68 9.70 20.81
N VAL A 155 -32.04 8.55 20.92
CA VAL A 155 -31.05 8.24 21.95
C VAL A 155 -29.94 7.45 21.28
N ALA A 156 -28.70 7.90 21.46
CA ALA A 156 -27.51 7.20 20.96
C ALA A 156 -26.63 6.80 22.15
N VAL A 157 -26.14 5.57 22.14
CA VAL A 157 -25.19 5.09 23.15
C VAL A 157 -23.77 5.33 22.63
N LYS A 158 -22.93 5.97 23.44
CA LYS A 158 -21.52 6.19 23.10
C LYS A 158 -20.80 4.83 23.02
N PRO A 159 -19.88 4.63 22.06
CA PRO A 159 -18.98 3.48 22.07
C PRO A 159 -18.30 3.31 23.45
N GLY A 160 -18.36 2.11 24.00
CA GLY A 160 -17.95 1.81 25.38
C GLY A 160 -19.09 1.85 26.42
N GLY A 161 -20.26 2.39 26.09
CA GLY A 161 -21.48 2.27 26.89
C GLY A 161 -21.55 3.13 28.16
N ASP A 162 -20.59 4.03 28.38
CA ASP A 162 -20.47 4.88 29.56
C ASP A 162 -21.43 6.09 29.57
N GLU A 163 -21.83 6.55 28.38
CA GLU A 163 -22.70 7.70 28.21
C GLU A 163 -23.75 7.53 27.10
N LEU A 164 -24.87 8.23 27.24
CA LEU A 164 -25.93 8.35 26.24
C LEU A 164 -26.08 9.81 25.80
N TYR A 165 -26.29 10.03 24.51
CA TYR A 165 -26.50 11.36 23.94
C TYR A 165 -27.92 11.46 23.37
N VAL A 166 -28.65 12.47 23.83
CA VAL A 166 -30.08 12.63 23.59
C VAL A 166 -30.35 14.00 22.98
N PRO A 167 -30.57 14.11 21.65
CA PRO A 167 -30.92 15.36 21.01
C PRO A 167 -32.34 15.78 21.38
N ASN A 168 -32.46 17.01 21.88
CA ASN A 168 -33.69 17.61 22.38
C ASN A 168 -34.20 18.61 21.34
N LEU A 169 -35.15 18.17 20.51
CA LEU A 169 -35.54 18.84 19.28
C LEU A 169 -36.00 20.29 19.52
N LEU A 170 -36.77 20.53 20.58
CA LEU A 170 -37.32 21.87 20.86
C LEU A 170 -36.40 22.71 21.75
N ALA A 171 -35.44 22.09 22.43
CA ALA A 171 -34.48 22.78 23.29
C ALA A 171 -33.18 23.18 22.56
N ASN A 172 -32.94 22.69 21.34
CA ASN A 172 -31.71 22.92 20.56
C ASN A 172 -30.43 22.52 21.33
N THR A 173 -30.51 21.43 22.08
CA THR A 173 -29.43 20.91 22.93
C THR A 173 -29.34 19.40 22.81
N VAL A 174 -28.20 18.84 23.19
CA VAL A 174 -28.02 17.41 23.47
C VAL A 174 -27.85 17.22 24.97
N SER A 175 -28.65 16.33 25.57
CA SER A 175 -28.47 15.90 26.96
C SER A 175 -27.50 14.73 26.96
N VAL A 176 -26.47 14.80 27.81
CA VAL A 176 -25.53 13.69 28.03
C VAL A 176 -25.91 13.01 29.34
N ILE A 177 -26.22 11.73 29.28
CA ILE A 177 -26.60 10.91 30.43
C ILE A 177 -25.45 9.97 30.75
N ASN A 178 -25.04 9.89 32.01
CA ASN A 178 -24.13 8.84 32.45
C ASN A 178 -24.93 7.55 32.69
N SER A 179 -24.55 6.45 32.03
CA SER A 179 -25.33 5.19 32.02
C SER A 179 -25.31 4.47 33.37
N ALA A 180 -24.24 4.61 34.15
CA ALA A 180 -24.12 3.98 35.46
C ALA A 180 -24.97 4.67 36.54
N THR A 181 -25.02 6.01 36.52
CA THR A 181 -25.75 6.81 37.51
C THR A 181 -27.16 7.20 37.07
N LEU A 182 -27.49 6.97 35.80
CA LEU A 182 -28.79 7.30 35.20
C LEU A 182 -29.18 8.76 35.41
N SER A 183 -28.21 9.67 35.20
CA SER A 183 -28.38 11.10 35.42
C SER A 183 -27.76 11.94 34.30
N VAL A 184 -28.36 13.10 34.02
CA VAL A 184 -27.83 14.05 33.04
C VAL A 184 -26.59 14.74 33.62
N VAL A 185 -25.44 14.49 33.02
CA VAL A 185 -24.13 15.06 33.43
C VAL A 185 -23.74 16.30 32.63
N ALA A 186 -24.33 16.51 31.44
CA ALA A 186 -24.13 17.71 30.66
C ALA A 186 -25.34 18.03 29.77
N THR A 187 -25.47 19.30 29.39
CA THR A 187 -26.41 19.76 28.36
C THR A 187 -25.62 20.62 27.38
N VAL A 188 -25.42 20.11 26.18
CA VAL A 188 -24.55 20.70 25.16
C VAL A 188 -25.40 21.48 24.15
N PRO A 189 -25.24 22.80 24.01
CA PRO A 189 -25.90 23.57 22.96
C PRO A 189 -25.42 23.14 21.58
N VAL A 190 -26.36 22.96 20.65
CA VAL A 190 -26.08 22.59 19.25
C VAL A 190 -26.90 23.48 18.30
N GLY A 191 -26.99 23.10 17.02
CA GLY A 191 -27.84 23.77 16.05
C GLY A 191 -29.35 23.61 16.32
N THR A 192 -30.17 24.17 15.43
CA THR A 192 -31.61 24.21 15.65
C THR A 192 -32.31 22.94 15.17
N GLN A 193 -33.22 22.43 16.00
CA GLN A 193 -33.91 21.15 15.80
C GLN A 193 -32.94 19.98 15.56
N PRO A 194 -32.11 19.61 16.57
CA PRO A 194 -31.26 18.44 16.49
C PRO A 194 -32.13 17.17 16.37
N ARG A 195 -31.68 16.20 15.56
CA ARG A 195 -32.46 14.98 15.27
C ARG A 195 -31.72 13.70 15.66
N VAL A 196 -30.62 13.39 15.00
CA VAL A 196 -29.91 12.12 15.15
C VAL A 196 -28.50 12.40 15.65
N VAL A 197 -27.97 11.49 16.46
CA VAL A 197 -26.58 11.47 16.90
C VAL A 197 -25.94 10.18 16.39
N ALA A 198 -24.78 10.28 15.75
CA ALA A 198 -23.92 9.14 15.46
C ALA A 198 -22.52 9.40 16.01
N PHE A 199 -21.83 8.37 16.49
CA PHE A 199 -20.48 8.48 17.03
C PHE A 199 -19.44 8.04 15.99
N SER A 200 -18.22 8.58 16.08
CA SER A 200 -17.04 7.89 15.55
C SER A 200 -16.86 6.55 16.24
N SER A 201 -16.21 5.59 15.59
CA SER A 201 -15.97 4.23 16.11
C SER A 201 -15.27 4.24 17.48
N ASP A 202 -14.30 5.12 17.67
CA ASP A 202 -13.59 5.37 18.95
C ASP A 202 -14.44 6.08 20.03
N GLY A 203 -15.61 6.61 19.67
CA GLY A 203 -16.47 7.41 20.55
C GLY A 203 -15.92 8.79 20.93
N ALA A 204 -14.83 9.26 20.32
CA ALA A 204 -14.22 10.57 20.60
C ALA A 204 -15.05 11.74 20.05
N ARG A 205 -15.84 11.51 19.00
CA ARG A 205 -16.70 12.52 18.36
C ARG A 205 -18.15 12.05 18.27
N ALA A 206 -19.08 12.95 18.54
CA ALA A 206 -20.51 12.77 18.30
C ALA A 206 -21.00 13.77 17.24
N TYR A 207 -21.57 13.25 16.16
CA TYR A 207 -22.10 14.01 15.04
C TYR A 207 -23.62 14.15 15.16
N VAL A 208 -24.10 15.38 15.27
CA VAL A 208 -25.51 15.69 15.51
C VAL A 208 -26.11 16.38 14.29
N THR A 209 -27.12 15.80 13.66
CA THR A 209 -27.82 16.44 12.54
C THR A 209 -28.74 17.54 13.05
N ASN A 210 -28.57 18.77 12.55
CA ASN A 210 -29.42 19.89 12.91
C ASN A 210 -30.31 20.30 11.73
N TYR A 211 -31.58 19.94 11.83
CA TYR A 211 -32.51 19.99 10.72
C TYR A 211 -32.80 21.41 10.23
N ASN A 212 -33.01 22.38 11.13
CA ASN A 212 -33.37 23.73 10.71
C ASN A 212 -32.18 24.65 10.45
N SER A 213 -31.01 24.35 11.04
CA SER A 213 -29.79 25.14 10.81
C SER A 213 -28.96 24.63 9.63
N ASN A 214 -29.42 23.56 8.95
CA ASN A 214 -28.77 22.99 7.78
C ASN A 214 -27.28 22.66 8.01
N ASN A 215 -26.94 22.12 9.18
CA ASN A 215 -25.58 21.76 9.52
C ASN A 215 -25.54 20.53 10.42
N ILE A 216 -24.34 19.98 10.60
CA ILE A 216 -24.02 18.92 11.54
C ILE A 216 -23.16 19.54 12.63
N SER A 217 -23.52 19.36 13.90
CA SER A 217 -22.66 19.70 15.03
C SER A 217 -21.73 18.53 15.32
N VAL A 218 -20.43 18.79 15.46
CA VAL A 218 -19.44 17.79 15.87
C VAL A 218 -19.06 18.12 17.31
N ILE A 219 -19.44 17.23 18.23
CA ILE A 219 -19.16 17.36 19.67
C ILE A 219 -17.92 16.51 19.97
N ASP A 220 -16.88 17.12 20.50
CA ASP A 220 -15.79 16.38 21.14
C ASP A 220 -16.30 15.82 22.48
N THR A 221 -16.30 14.50 22.64
CA THR A 221 -17.00 13.84 23.74
C THR A 221 -16.30 14.01 25.09
N ALA A 222 -15.01 14.31 25.09
CA ALA A 222 -14.24 14.57 26.31
C ALA A 222 -14.45 16.00 26.83
N THR A 223 -14.38 16.98 25.93
CA THR A 223 -14.39 18.41 26.26
C THR A 223 -15.77 19.06 26.15
N ARG A 224 -16.71 18.41 25.46
CA ARG A 224 -18.05 18.93 25.11
C ARG A 224 -17.98 20.19 24.24
N THR A 225 -16.86 20.42 23.57
CA THR A 225 -16.71 21.51 22.61
C THR A 225 -17.42 21.16 21.31
N VAL A 226 -17.95 22.16 20.61
CA VAL A 226 -18.77 21.96 19.42
C VAL A 226 -18.18 22.72 18.25
N THR A 227 -17.93 22.01 17.16
CA THR A 227 -17.67 22.58 15.82
C THR A 227 -18.81 22.23 14.88
N THR A 228 -18.81 22.74 13.64
CA THR A 228 -19.91 22.51 12.70
C THR A 228 -19.43 22.20 11.29
N ILE A 229 -20.12 21.27 10.63
CA ILE A 229 -20.00 20.95 9.22
C ILE A 229 -21.26 21.43 8.50
N SER A 230 -21.12 22.20 7.43
CA SER A 230 -22.26 22.66 6.63
C SER A 230 -22.92 21.51 5.89
N ALA A 231 -24.25 21.44 5.89
CA ALA A 231 -25.02 20.51 5.07
C ALA A 231 -25.81 21.29 4.00
N SER A 232 -26.17 20.63 2.90
CA SER A 232 -26.88 21.27 1.79
C SER A 232 -28.28 21.77 2.18
N SER A 233 -29.09 20.90 2.82
CA SER A 233 -30.36 21.29 3.42
C SER A 233 -30.90 20.20 4.35
N ARG A 234 -31.46 20.62 5.50
CA ARG A 234 -32.33 19.83 6.38
C ARG A 234 -31.86 18.38 6.62
N PRO A 235 -30.63 18.18 7.14
CA PRO A 235 -30.12 16.84 7.42
C PRO A 235 -31.05 16.13 8.42
N TRP A 236 -31.36 14.86 8.14
CA TRP A 236 -32.25 14.04 8.99
C TRP A 236 -31.47 12.94 9.70
N GLY A 237 -31.12 11.88 8.97
CA GLY A 237 -30.28 10.79 9.47
C GLY A 237 -28.81 11.02 9.17
N ILE A 238 -27.96 10.38 9.97
CA ILE A 238 -26.52 10.25 9.75
C ILE A 238 -26.11 8.86 10.25
N ALA A 239 -25.18 8.23 9.53
CA ALA A 239 -24.51 7.02 9.95
C ALA A 239 -23.02 7.21 9.68
N ILE A 240 -22.17 6.65 10.54
CA ILE A 240 -20.72 6.70 10.41
C ILE A 240 -20.26 5.29 10.02
N MET A 241 -19.39 5.18 9.04
CA MET A 241 -18.75 3.91 8.69
C MET A 241 -17.80 3.51 9.82
N GLY A 242 -17.71 2.21 10.11
CA GLY A 242 -16.71 1.72 11.05
C GLY A 242 -15.29 2.00 10.53
N ASP A 243 -14.39 2.23 11.46
CA ASP A 243 -12.95 2.43 11.30
C ASP A 243 -12.35 1.84 12.59
N ASN A 244 -11.76 0.66 12.51
CA ASN A 244 -11.39 -0.13 13.69
C ASN A 244 -10.01 0.22 14.22
N ASP A 245 -9.08 0.65 13.37
CA ASP A 245 -7.70 0.99 13.71
C ASP A 245 -7.43 2.50 13.76
N HIS A 246 -8.44 3.31 13.45
CA HIS A 246 -8.48 4.77 13.63
C HIS A 246 -7.49 5.53 12.77
N ASP A 247 -7.24 5.04 11.56
CA ASP A 247 -6.37 5.70 10.58
C ASP A 247 -7.11 6.72 9.69
N GLY A 248 -8.46 6.73 9.77
CA GLY A 248 -9.34 7.62 9.02
C GLY A 248 -9.88 7.04 7.72
N ILE A 249 -9.56 5.79 7.40
CA ILE A 249 -10.11 4.98 6.33
C ILE A 249 -11.19 4.05 6.92
N GLY A 250 -12.26 3.83 6.17
CA GLY A 250 -13.37 3.02 6.65
C GLY A 250 -13.18 1.55 6.31
N GLN A 251 -13.58 0.62 7.20
CA GLN A 251 -13.35 -0.84 7.08
C GLN A 251 -13.63 -1.47 5.70
N THR A 252 -14.55 -0.90 4.91
CA THR A 252 -14.95 -1.46 3.61
C THR A 252 -14.06 -1.03 2.45
N ILE A 253 -13.21 -0.04 2.65
CA ILE A 253 -12.24 0.48 1.67
C ILE A 253 -10.80 0.41 2.19
N ASP A 254 -10.63 -0.13 3.39
CA ASP A 254 -9.36 -0.25 4.10
C ASP A 254 -8.70 -1.59 3.72
N ASN A 255 -7.51 -1.55 3.13
CA ASN A 255 -6.72 -2.74 2.79
C ASN A 255 -5.93 -3.30 3.99
N CYS A 256 -5.92 -2.61 5.14
CA CYS A 256 -5.50 -3.15 6.43
C CYS A 256 -6.49 -2.83 7.56
N PRO A 257 -7.69 -3.46 7.62
CA PRO A 257 -8.79 -3.12 8.55
C PRO A 257 -8.53 -3.19 10.07
N SER A 258 -7.31 -3.52 10.48
CA SER A 258 -6.89 -3.64 11.88
C SER A 258 -5.49 -3.06 12.14
N VAL A 259 -4.83 -2.51 11.13
CA VAL A 259 -3.48 -1.94 11.20
C VAL A 259 -3.48 -0.62 10.45
N ALA A 260 -3.41 0.46 11.21
CA ALA A 260 -3.52 1.80 10.67
C ALA A 260 -2.53 2.08 9.53
N ASN A 261 -3.05 2.36 8.34
CA ASN A 261 -2.28 2.62 7.12
C ASN A 261 -3.01 3.62 6.20
N ALA A 262 -3.08 4.87 6.64
CA ALA A 262 -3.85 5.91 5.96
C ALA A 262 -3.41 6.21 4.51
N ASP A 263 -2.25 5.73 4.06
CA ASP A 263 -1.76 5.82 2.69
C ASP A 263 -2.27 4.70 1.78
N GLN A 264 -2.75 3.59 2.36
CA GLN A 264 -3.33 2.44 1.66
C GLN A 264 -2.39 1.91 0.57
N ALA A 265 -1.09 1.87 0.87
CA ALA A 265 -0.09 1.24 0.02
C ALA A 265 -0.41 -0.26 -0.16
N ASP A 266 -0.16 -0.77 -1.36
CA ASP A 266 -0.48 -2.12 -1.84
C ASP A 266 0.43 -2.38 -3.05
N THR A 267 1.66 -2.81 -2.76
CA THR A 267 2.77 -2.86 -3.73
C THR A 267 2.52 -3.91 -4.82
N ASP A 268 1.95 -5.06 -4.47
CA ASP A 268 1.67 -6.16 -5.38
C ASP A 268 0.22 -6.17 -5.95
N ASN A 269 -0.66 -5.31 -5.42
CA ASN A 269 -2.07 -5.16 -5.78
C ASN A 269 -2.95 -6.39 -5.47
N ASP A 270 -2.66 -7.11 -4.39
CA ASP A 270 -3.44 -8.26 -3.96
C ASP A 270 -4.65 -7.90 -3.07
N GLN A 271 -4.77 -6.63 -2.67
CA GLN A 271 -5.75 -6.01 -1.75
C GLN A 271 -5.45 -6.18 -0.26
N LEU A 272 -4.30 -6.75 0.11
CA LEU A 272 -3.71 -6.63 1.43
C LEU A 272 -2.70 -5.48 1.38
N GLY A 273 -2.78 -4.54 2.31
CA GLY A 273 -1.87 -3.39 2.28
C GLY A 273 -0.50 -3.72 2.86
N ASP A 274 0.54 -3.01 2.41
CA ASP A 274 1.95 -3.19 2.85
C ASP A 274 2.12 -3.16 4.39
N ALA A 275 1.22 -2.48 5.11
CA ALA A 275 1.28 -2.43 6.58
C ALA A 275 0.87 -3.75 7.27
N CYS A 276 0.17 -4.64 6.57
CA CYS A 276 -0.40 -5.87 7.09
C CYS A 276 -0.20 -7.08 6.16
N ASP A 277 0.48 -6.90 5.04
CA ASP A 277 1.02 -7.97 4.22
C ASP A 277 2.35 -8.45 4.83
N PRO A 278 2.62 -9.77 4.85
CA PRO A 278 3.94 -10.31 5.21
C PRO A 278 4.94 -10.45 4.04
N ASP A 279 4.52 -10.17 2.81
CA ASP A 279 5.29 -10.28 1.56
C ASP A 279 4.79 -9.20 0.56
N ASP A 280 5.20 -7.95 0.78
CA ASP A 280 4.61 -6.76 0.13
C ASP A 280 4.74 -6.76 -1.41
N ASP A 281 5.75 -7.43 -1.97
CA ASP A 281 5.99 -7.51 -3.42
C ASP A 281 5.71 -8.87 -4.06
N ASN A 282 5.31 -9.85 -3.23
CA ASN A 282 4.88 -11.19 -3.61
C ASN A 282 5.93 -12.00 -4.39
N ASP A 283 7.22 -11.79 -4.12
CA ASP A 283 8.32 -12.50 -4.76
C ASP A 283 8.63 -13.87 -4.12
N SER A 284 7.90 -14.22 -3.04
CA SER A 284 8.05 -15.41 -2.18
C SER A 284 9.12 -15.33 -1.10
N VAL A 285 9.71 -14.17 -0.86
CA VAL A 285 10.58 -13.85 0.27
C VAL A 285 9.81 -12.91 1.19
N LEU A 286 9.57 -13.34 2.43
CA LEU A 286 8.84 -12.49 3.40
C LEU A 286 9.67 -11.25 3.78
N ASP A 287 9.04 -10.10 3.99
CA ASP A 287 9.70 -8.80 4.24
C ASP A 287 10.78 -8.87 5.32
N ALA A 288 10.55 -9.69 6.36
CA ALA A 288 11.48 -9.84 7.48
C ALA A 288 12.83 -10.48 7.09
N SER A 289 12.88 -11.14 5.94
CA SER A 289 14.07 -11.76 5.35
C SER A 289 14.43 -11.19 3.99
N ASP A 290 13.66 -10.20 3.52
CA ASP A 290 13.80 -9.60 2.21
C ASP A 290 14.68 -8.35 2.28
N ASN A 291 15.71 -8.29 1.44
CA ASN A 291 16.57 -7.12 1.30
C ASN A 291 16.00 -6.06 0.34
N CYS A 292 14.91 -6.35 -0.38
CA CYS A 292 14.12 -5.38 -1.13
C CYS A 292 12.60 -5.59 -0.94
N PRO A 293 12.03 -5.36 0.27
CA PRO A 293 10.65 -5.71 0.58
C PRO A 293 9.56 -5.18 -0.36
N LEU A 294 9.83 -4.12 -1.14
CA LEU A 294 8.86 -3.51 -2.05
C LEU A 294 9.21 -3.72 -3.54
N VAL A 295 10.24 -4.51 -3.84
CA VAL A 295 10.76 -4.71 -5.21
C VAL A 295 11.25 -6.15 -5.40
N ALA A 296 10.39 -6.94 -6.05
CA ALA A 296 10.59 -8.37 -6.21
C ALA A 296 12.00 -8.76 -6.68
N ASN A 297 12.71 -9.50 -5.84
CA ASN A 297 14.08 -9.96 -6.04
C ASN A 297 14.34 -11.31 -5.33
N ALA A 298 13.63 -12.36 -5.74
CA ALA A 298 13.69 -13.68 -5.10
C ALA A 298 15.09 -14.34 -5.02
N ASP A 299 16.10 -13.80 -5.71
CA ASP A 299 17.50 -14.23 -5.60
C ASP A 299 18.29 -13.55 -4.46
N GLN A 300 17.74 -12.48 -3.88
CA GLN A 300 18.25 -11.74 -2.72
C GLN A 300 19.71 -11.32 -2.92
N ALA A 301 20.05 -10.89 -4.14
CA ALA A 301 21.36 -10.38 -4.46
C ALA A 301 21.66 -9.11 -3.64
N ASN A 302 22.88 -9.04 -3.10
CA ASN A 302 23.38 -7.95 -2.26
C ASN A 302 24.91 -7.97 -2.33
N ASN A 303 25.45 -7.19 -3.26
CA ASN A 303 26.85 -7.24 -3.67
C ASN A 303 27.80 -6.65 -2.61
N ASP A 304 27.39 -5.59 -1.92
CA ASP A 304 28.16 -4.94 -0.85
C ASP A 304 27.80 -5.41 0.59
N GLN A 305 26.74 -6.21 0.71
CA GLN A 305 26.20 -6.75 1.96
C GLN A 305 25.66 -5.69 2.92
N ASP A 306 25.10 -4.61 2.39
CA ASP A 306 24.42 -3.60 3.18
C ASP A 306 22.95 -4.01 3.49
N ALA A 307 22.08 -3.08 3.88
CA ALA A 307 20.69 -3.41 4.20
C ALA A 307 19.79 -3.58 2.97
N SER A 308 20.14 -2.96 1.86
CA SER A 308 19.42 -2.98 0.58
C SER A 308 19.94 -4.14 -0.28
N GLY A 309 19.08 -4.70 -1.12
CA GLY A 309 19.49 -5.60 -2.19
C GLY A 309 19.77 -4.85 -3.49
N ASP A 310 20.50 -5.48 -4.39
CA ASP A 310 20.98 -4.85 -5.64
C ASP A 310 19.87 -4.24 -6.52
N VAL A 311 18.62 -4.74 -6.39
CA VAL A 311 17.51 -4.25 -7.22
C VAL A 311 16.88 -2.97 -6.65
N CYS A 312 17.06 -2.72 -5.35
CA CYS A 312 16.55 -1.56 -4.63
C CYS A 312 17.64 -0.66 -4.05
N ASP A 313 18.91 -1.01 -4.27
CA ASP A 313 20.05 -0.13 -4.07
C ASP A 313 20.25 0.82 -5.25
N THR A 314 20.98 1.89 -5.02
CA THR A 314 21.42 2.86 -6.04
C THR A 314 22.94 2.90 -6.20
N ASP A 315 23.66 2.15 -5.37
CA ASP A 315 25.13 2.05 -5.31
C ASP A 315 25.48 0.62 -4.87
N ASP A 316 25.35 -0.35 -5.79
CA ASP A 316 25.44 -1.81 -5.57
C ASP A 316 26.80 -2.27 -4.99
N ASP A 317 27.86 -1.47 -5.08
CA ASP A 317 29.20 -1.80 -4.56
C ASP A 317 29.76 -0.82 -3.53
N ASN A 318 28.97 0.20 -3.18
CA ASN A 318 29.23 1.18 -2.13
C ASN A 318 30.56 1.94 -2.30
N ASP A 319 30.96 2.21 -3.54
CA ASP A 319 32.18 2.95 -3.87
C ASP A 319 31.97 4.49 -3.92
N SER A 320 30.73 4.94 -3.71
CA SER A 320 30.25 6.33 -3.78
C SER A 320 29.95 6.86 -5.19
N VAL A 321 29.96 6.02 -6.21
CA VAL A 321 29.49 6.30 -7.56
C VAL A 321 28.18 5.53 -7.76
N LEU A 322 27.09 6.26 -7.99
CA LEU A 322 25.78 5.63 -8.19
C LEU A 322 25.79 4.78 -9.47
N ASP A 323 25.09 3.64 -9.49
CA ASP A 323 25.07 2.67 -10.60
C ASP A 323 24.78 3.32 -11.96
N ALA A 324 23.93 4.34 -11.97
CA ALA A 324 23.54 5.06 -13.19
C ALA A 324 24.70 5.85 -13.85
N SER A 325 25.77 6.12 -13.10
CA SER A 325 26.99 6.81 -13.54
C SER A 325 28.24 5.96 -13.39
N ASP A 326 28.10 4.73 -12.90
CA ASP A 326 29.18 3.82 -12.62
C ASP A 326 29.47 2.91 -13.84
N ASN A 327 30.72 2.87 -14.29
CA ASN A 327 31.16 1.97 -15.35
C ASN A 327 31.52 0.56 -14.85
N CYS A 328 31.51 0.33 -13.53
CA CYS A 328 31.55 -0.98 -12.90
C CYS A 328 30.57 -1.09 -11.72
N PRO A 329 29.24 -1.09 -11.95
CA PRO A 329 28.21 -1.05 -10.89
C PRO A 329 28.20 -2.18 -9.86
N ARG A 330 29.14 -3.12 -9.88
CA ARG A 330 29.23 -4.24 -8.93
C ARG A 330 30.64 -4.45 -8.41
N VAL A 331 31.59 -3.63 -8.85
CA VAL A 331 33.01 -3.75 -8.52
C VAL A 331 33.57 -2.37 -8.25
N ALA A 332 33.69 -2.06 -6.95
CA ALA A 332 34.07 -0.75 -6.47
C ALA A 332 35.30 -0.16 -7.20
N ASN A 333 35.09 0.96 -7.88
CA ASN A 333 36.07 1.67 -8.68
C ASN A 333 35.79 3.18 -8.72
N ALA A 334 35.87 3.83 -7.55
CA ALA A 334 35.56 5.24 -7.39
C ALA A 334 36.37 6.21 -8.29
N ASP A 335 37.44 5.76 -8.94
CA ASP A 335 38.21 6.51 -9.92
C ASP A 335 37.64 6.48 -11.34
N GLN A 336 36.72 5.55 -11.61
CA GLN A 336 36.00 5.36 -12.88
C GLN A 336 36.97 5.27 -14.08
N ALA A 337 38.11 4.60 -13.86
CA ALA A 337 39.08 4.35 -14.92
C ALA A 337 38.47 3.51 -16.06
N ASN A 338 38.80 3.85 -17.30
CA ASN A 338 38.30 3.23 -18.51
C ASN A 338 39.27 3.55 -19.66
N SER A 339 40.25 2.67 -19.87
CA SER A 339 41.42 2.92 -20.71
C SER A 339 41.07 2.91 -22.20
N ASP A 340 40.14 2.07 -22.62
CA ASP A 340 39.66 1.95 -24.01
C ASP A 340 38.38 2.75 -24.32
N GLN A 341 37.73 3.29 -23.29
CA GLN A 341 36.47 4.06 -23.33
C GLN A 341 35.27 3.27 -23.82
N ASP A 342 35.20 1.97 -23.53
CA ASP A 342 34.00 1.19 -23.76
C ASP A 342 32.97 1.37 -22.62
N THR A 343 32.03 0.43 -22.48
CA THR A 343 30.99 0.52 -21.42
C THR A 343 31.42 0.00 -20.06
N SER A 344 32.48 -0.79 -19.99
CA SER A 344 33.06 -1.37 -18.77
C SER A 344 34.20 -0.49 -18.29
N GLY A 345 34.43 -0.44 -16.99
CA GLY A 345 35.64 0.19 -16.44
C GLY A 345 36.77 -0.82 -16.23
N ASP A 346 37.99 -0.31 -16.07
CA ASP A 346 39.21 -1.12 -15.85
C ASP A 346 39.09 -2.10 -14.66
N ALA A 347 38.17 -1.86 -13.71
CA ALA A 347 37.99 -2.73 -12.55
C ALA A 347 37.16 -3.99 -12.84
N CYS A 348 36.34 -3.95 -13.88
CA CYS A 348 35.38 -5.00 -14.24
C CYS A 348 35.50 -5.44 -15.71
N ASP A 349 36.46 -4.89 -16.45
CA ASP A 349 36.93 -5.40 -17.72
C ASP A 349 37.97 -6.52 -17.51
N ALA A 350 38.18 -7.35 -18.52
CA ALA A 350 39.22 -8.37 -18.56
C ALA A 350 40.32 -8.07 -19.61
N ASP A 351 40.15 -6.98 -20.36
CA ASP A 351 41.02 -6.46 -21.42
C ASP A 351 40.88 -4.92 -21.42
N ASP A 352 41.53 -4.23 -20.46
CA ASP A 352 41.27 -2.80 -20.16
C ASP A 352 41.56 -1.87 -21.35
N ASP A 353 42.44 -2.26 -22.29
CA ASP A 353 42.82 -1.45 -23.46
C ASP A 353 42.33 -2.00 -24.81
N ASN A 354 41.63 -3.14 -24.78
CA ASN A 354 40.97 -3.81 -25.90
C ASN A 354 41.91 -4.15 -27.07
N ASP A 355 43.17 -4.52 -26.77
CA ASP A 355 44.16 -4.92 -27.77
C ASP A 355 44.10 -6.42 -28.15
N SER A 356 43.19 -7.18 -27.50
CA SER A 356 42.98 -8.63 -27.60
C SER A 356 43.93 -9.51 -26.78
N VAL A 357 44.69 -8.93 -25.86
CA VAL A 357 45.49 -9.61 -24.84
C VAL A 357 44.83 -9.35 -23.49
N LEU A 358 44.41 -10.40 -22.80
CA LEU A 358 43.76 -10.24 -21.49
C LEU A 358 44.77 -9.75 -20.45
N ASP A 359 44.35 -8.89 -19.52
CA ASP A 359 45.21 -8.22 -18.51
C ASP A 359 46.13 -9.19 -17.75
N GLY A 360 45.61 -10.39 -17.45
CA GLY A 360 46.36 -11.42 -16.71
C GLY A 360 47.57 -12.00 -17.48
N THR A 361 47.68 -11.70 -18.78
CA THR A 361 48.78 -12.09 -19.67
C THR A 361 49.41 -10.90 -20.39
N ASP A 362 48.87 -9.71 -20.19
CA ASP A 362 49.31 -8.49 -20.83
C ASP A 362 50.45 -7.83 -20.05
N ASN A 363 51.54 -7.50 -20.73
CA ASN A 363 52.65 -6.74 -20.14
C ASN A 363 52.44 -5.21 -20.18
N CYS A 364 51.38 -4.72 -20.83
CA CYS A 364 50.88 -3.35 -20.74
C CYS A 364 49.35 -3.29 -20.64
N PRO A 365 48.72 -3.77 -19.55
CA PRO A 365 47.26 -3.94 -19.47
C PRO A 365 46.39 -2.73 -19.82
N ARG A 366 46.93 -1.50 -19.74
CA ARG A 366 46.18 -0.24 -20.00
C ARG A 366 46.64 0.50 -21.25
N VAL A 367 47.57 -0.07 -22.01
CA VAL A 367 48.18 0.57 -23.19
C VAL A 367 48.36 -0.46 -24.30
N ALA A 368 47.43 -0.42 -25.26
CA ALA A 368 47.31 -1.42 -26.31
C ALA A 368 48.65 -1.74 -27.01
N ASN A 369 49.09 -2.98 -26.86
CA ASN A 369 50.34 -3.52 -27.39
C ASN A 369 50.23 -5.01 -27.72
N ALA A 370 49.35 -5.35 -28.66
CA ALA A 370 49.06 -6.74 -29.04
C ALA A 370 50.28 -7.58 -29.50
N ASP A 371 51.44 -6.96 -29.74
CA ASP A 371 52.71 -7.62 -30.04
C ASP A 371 53.50 -8.08 -28.80
N GLN A 372 53.13 -7.58 -27.61
CA GLN A 372 53.68 -7.92 -26.30
C GLN A 372 55.21 -7.80 -26.28
N ALA A 373 55.73 -6.76 -26.96
CA ALA A 373 57.15 -6.48 -27.00
C ALA A 373 57.66 -6.10 -25.60
N ASN A 374 58.85 -6.58 -25.26
CA ASN A 374 59.52 -6.35 -23.98
C ASN A 374 61.02 -6.60 -24.20
N ALA A 375 61.80 -5.54 -24.42
CA ALA A 375 63.19 -5.61 -24.86
C ALA A 375 64.16 -6.02 -23.74
N ASP A 376 63.90 -5.65 -22.49
CA ASP A 376 64.74 -5.98 -21.33
C ASP A 376 64.28 -7.24 -20.54
N SER A 377 63.10 -7.76 -20.91
CA SER A 377 62.40 -8.89 -20.28
C SER A 377 62.02 -8.67 -18.81
N ASP A 378 61.68 -7.45 -18.41
CA ASP A 378 61.12 -7.17 -17.09
C ASP A 378 59.59 -7.41 -17.02
N SER A 379 58.88 -6.76 -16.10
CA SER A 379 57.43 -6.94 -15.95
C SER A 379 56.57 -5.99 -16.81
N GLU A 380 57.16 -4.96 -17.39
CA GLU A 380 56.50 -3.93 -18.20
C GLU A 380 56.79 -4.18 -19.69
N GLY A 381 55.88 -3.81 -20.58
CA GLY A 381 56.10 -3.93 -22.03
C GLY A 381 56.61 -2.63 -22.64
N ASP A 382 57.21 -2.70 -23.82
CA ASP A 382 57.78 -1.54 -24.54
C ASP A 382 56.76 -0.40 -24.79
N ALA A 383 55.45 -0.67 -24.66
CA ALA A 383 54.41 0.34 -24.89
C ALA A 383 54.09 1.19 -23.65
N CYS A 384 54.41 0.68 -22.46
CA CYS A 384 54.13 1.29 -21.17
C CYS A 384 55.39 1.53 -20.32
N ASP A 385 56.54 0.99 -20.73
CA ASP A 385 57.84 1.31 -20.16
C ASP A 385 58.32 2.71 -20.58
N LEU A 386 59.19 3.31 -19.77
CA LEU A 386 59.87 4.58 -20.04
C LEU A 386 61.35 4.39 -20.41
N ASP A 387 61.88 3.17 -20.25
CA ASP A 387 63.27 2.77 -20.49
C ASP A 387 63.28 1.29 -20.98
N ASP A 388 62.86 1.09 -22.25
CA ASP A 388 62.57 -0.22 -22.87
C ASP A 388 63.71 -1.25 -22.73
N ASP A 389 64.97 -0.82 -22.62
CA ASP A 389 66.15 -1.68 -22.51
C ASP A 389 66.87 -1.64 -21.14
N ASN A 390 66.34 -0.84 -20.21
CA ASN A 390 66.78 -0.65 -18.84
C ASN A 390 68.28 -0.31 -18.69
N ASP A 391 68.85 0.43 -19.64
CA ASP A 391 70.24 0.87 -19.60
C ASP A 391 70.50 2.11 -18.73
N GLY A 392 69.43 2.75 -18.26
CA GLY A 392 69.41 3.95 -17.45
C GLY A 392 69.23 5.27 -18.23
N VAL A 393 68.93 5.20 -19.52
CA VAL A 393 68.59 6.32 -20.38
C VAL A 393 67.17 6.15 -20.91
N ALA A 394 66.22 6.92 -20.37
CA ALA A 394 64.83 6.87 -20.81
C ALA A 394 64.67 7.08 -22.33
N ASP A 395 63.72 6.38 -22.96
CA ASP A 395 63.56 6.27 -24.43
C ASP A 395 63.53 7.61 -25.14
N ALA A 396 62.92 8.62 -24.52
CA ALA A 396 62.80 9.96 -25.08
C ALA A 396 64.15 10.66 -25.30
N SER A 397 65.21 10.18 -24.62
CA SER A 397 66.59 10.68 -24.73
C SER A 397 67.56 9.62 -25.23
N ASP A 398 67.07 8.42 -25.54
CA ASP A 398 67.87 7.28 -25.95
C ASP A 398 67.99 7.21 -27.48
N ASN A 399 69.21 7.12 -27.99
CA ASN A 399 69.47 6.89 -29.41
C ASN A 399 69.45 5.42 -29.82
N CYS A 400 69.30 4.48 -28.88
CA CYS A 400 68.96 3.07 -29.11
C CYS A 400 67.92 2.52 -28.10
N PRO A 401 66.66 2.99 -28.13
CA PRO A 401 65.66 2.67 -27.07
C PRO A 401 65.48 1.19 -26.72
N ARG A 402 65.74 0.25 -27.64
CA ARG A 402 65.54 -1.19 -27.43
C ARG A 402 66.84 -1.98 -27.29
N VAL A 403 68.00 -1.33 -27.24
CA VAL A 403 69.32 -1.96 -27.25
C VAL A 403 70.31 -1.20 -26.36
N ALA A 404 70.49 -1.73 -25.15
CA ALA A 404 71.23 -1.06 -24.09
C ALA A 404 72.58 -0.47 -24.53
N ASN A 405 72.72 0.83 -24.37
CA ASN A 405 73.88 1.63 -24.74
C ASN A 405 74.02 2.89 -23.87
N THR A 406 74.28 2.72 -22.57
CA THR A 406 74.36 3.82 -21.58
C THR A 406 75.35 4.94 -21.93
N ASP A 407 76.27 4.72 -22.87
CA ASP A 407 77.21 5.73 -23.36
C ASP A 407 76.64 6.67 -24.43
N GLN A 408 75.46 6.36 -24.98
CA GLN A 408 74.72 7.12 -25.98
C GLN A 408 75.61 7.50 -27.17
N ALA A 409 76.57 6.63 -27.51
CA ALA A 409 77.55 6.93 -28.53
C ALA A 409 76.90 6.94 -29.92
N ASP A 410 76.92 8.10 -30.57
CA ASP A 410 76.48 8.33 -31.96
C ASP A 410 77.66 9.00 -32.70
N LYS A 411 78.29 8.25 -33.61
CA LYS A 411 79.57 8.66 -34.20
C LYS A 411 79.44 9.45 -35.50
N ASP A 412 78.40 9.21 -36.28
CA ASP A 412 78.13 9.94 -37.52
C ASP A 412 77.05 11.02 -37.36
N GLY A 413 76.40 11.09 -36.19
CA GLY A 413 75.59 12.21 -35.73
C GLY A 413 74.20 12.24 -36.35
N ASP A 414 73.67 11.09 -36.77
CA ASP A 414 72.36 10.98 -37.39
C ASP A 414 71.21 10.77 -36.40
N GLY A 415 71.54 10.58 -35.12
CA GLY A 415 70.59 10.38 -34.03
C GLY A 415 70.29 8.92 -33.70
N VAL A 416 70.91 7.95 -34.38
CA VAL A 416 70.86 6.51 -34.05
C VAL A 416 72.16 6.10 -33.36
N GLY A 417 72.08 5.39 -32.24
CA GLY A 417 73.25 4.99 -31.48
C GLY A 417 74.02 3.86 -32.18
N ASN A 418 75.33 3.80 -31.96
CA ASN A 418 76.21 2.79 -32.55
C ASN A 418 75.79 1.34 -32.23
N ALA A 419 75.04 1.12 -31.15
CA ALA A 419 74.59 -0.21 -30.71
C ALA A 419 73.46 -0.77 -31.58
N CYS A 420 72.65 0.10 -32.19
CA CYS A 420 71.47 -0.24 -32.99
C CYS A 420 71.54 0.28 -34.44
N ASP A 421 72.61 0.97 -34.82
CA ASP A 421 72.83 1.48 -36.18
C ASP A 421 73.37 0.39 -37.14
N SER A 422 72.56 0.04 -38.14
CA SER A 422 72.91 -0.93 -39.20
C SER A 422 73.68 -0.33 -40.38
N ASP A 423 73.68 0.99 -40.56
CA ASP A 423 74.38 1.70 -41.63
C ASP A 423 75.82 2.09 -41.24
N PHE A 424 76.19 1.91 -39.96
CA PHE A 424 77.55 2.06 -39.47
C PHE A 424 78.53 1.05 -40.10
N PRO A 425 79.56 1.49 -40.85
CA PRO A 425 80.52 0.60 -41.48
C PRO A 425 81.44 -0.08 -40.45
N GLY A 426 81.02 -1.25 -39.98
CA GLY A 426 81.78 -2.06 -39.01
C GLY A 426 80.99 -3.19 -38.32
N HIS A 427 79.66 -3.23 -38.42
CA HIS A 427 78.85 -4.30 -37.84
C HIS A 427 78.87 -5.56 -38.73
N THR A 428 79.51 -6.61 -38.24
CA THR A 428 79.23 -7.99 -38.67
C THR A 428 78.38 -8.65 -37.57
N PRO A 429 77.16 -9.12 -37.84
CA PRO A 429 76.42 -9.96 -36.90
C PRO A 429 77.18 -11.26 -36.64
N PRO A 430 77.17 -11.82 -35.42
CA PRO A 430 77.78 -13.11 -35.17
C PRO A 430 76.87 -14.23 -35.68
N GLY A 431 77.15 -14.69 -36.90
CA GLY A 431 76.82 -16.06 -37.32
C GLY A 431 75.79 -16.20 -38.44
N GLU A 432 76.18 -15.92 -39.69
CA GLU A 432 75.79 -16.75 -40.83
C GLU A 432 76.88 -16.72 -41.93
N PRO A 433 77.26 -17.87 -42.52
CA PRO A 433 78.12 -17.91 -43.69
C PRO A 433 77.29 -17.77 -44.98
N ASP A 434 77.64 -16.74 -45.74
CA ASP A 434 77.20 -16.46 -47.11
C ASP A 434 77.30 -17.70 -48.03
N SER A 435 76.18 -18.06 -48.68
CA SER A 435 76.11 -19.10 -49.71
C SER A 435 75.05 -18.77 -50.78
N GLY A 436 75.43 -17.94 -51.73
CA GLY A 436 75.22 -18.06 -53.18
C GLY A 436 74.05 -18.87 -53.77
N CYS A 437 73.32 -18.20 -54.66
CA CYS A 437 72.56 -18.68 -55.83
C CYS A 437 72.40 -20.19 -56.10
N GLY A 438 71.14 -20.63 -56.29
CA GLY A 438 70.81 -21.86 -57.03
C GLY A 438 69.31 -22.04 -57.30
N CYS A 439 68.91 -22.03 -58.58
CA CYS A 439 67.56 -22.27 -59.10
C CYS A 439 66.96 -23.65 -58.71
N SER A 440 65.62 -23.78 -58.64
CA SER A 440 64.80 -24.63 -59.55
C SER A 440 63.34 -24.86 -59.08
N THR A 441 62.39 -24.40 -59.91
CA THR A 441 61.11 -25.02 -60.37
C THR A 441 60.18 -25.82 -59.43
N GLY A 442 58.88 -25.49 -59.46
CA GLY A 442 57.80 -26.44 -59.12
C GLY A 442 56.39 -25.85 -59.06
N SER A 443 55.58 -26.13 -60.07
CA SER A 443 54.22 -25.64 -60.37
C SER A 443 53.07 -26.43 -59.71
N VAL A 444 51.99 -25.72 -59.30
CA VAL A 444 50.50 -25.95 -59.23
C VAL A 444 49.89 -27.39 -59.37
N PRO A 445 48.63 -27.72 -58.91
CA PRO A 445 47.43 -26.84 -58.79
C PRO A 445 46.42 -27.07 -57.64
N SER A 446 45.43 -26.18 -57.63
CA SER A 446 44.16 -26.11 -56.88
C SER A 446 43.16 -27.26 -57.12
N ALA A 447 42.25 -27.48 -56.16
CA ALA A 447 40.77 -27.49 -56.28
C ALA A 447 40.09 -28.50 -55.31
N LEU A 448 39.02 -28.06 -54.60
CA LEU A 448 37.75 -28.80 -54.30
C LEU A 448 36.92 -27.96 -53.29
N LEU A 449 35.89 -27.18 -53.68
CA LEU A 449 34.48 -27.53 -53.95
C LEU A 449 33.76 -28.31 -52.83
N PHE A 450 32.78 -27.70 -52.13
CA PHE A 450 31.33 -27.85 -52.40
C PHE A 450 30.43 -27.10 -51.38
N TRP A 451 29.40 -26.44 -51.92
CA TRP A 451 28.18 -25.95 -51.27
C TRP A 451 27.25 -27.10 -50.85
N LEU A 452 26.43 -26.93 -49.79
CA LEU A 452 24.95 -26.95 -49.88
C LEU A 452 24.22 -26.71 -48.54
N ALA A 453 23.14 -25.95 -48.68
CA ALA A 453 22.14 -25.54 -47.70
C ALA A 453 21.18 -26.67 -47.26
N GLY A 454 20.46 -26.45 -46.15
CA GLY A 454 19.37 -27.34 -45.74
C GLY A 454 18.61 -26.91 -44.49
N LEU A 455 17.79 -25.88 -44.60
CA LEU A 455 16.73 -25.47 -43.66
C LEU A 455 15.71 -26.60 -43.45
N VAL A 456 15.29 -26.90 -42.21
CA VAL A 456 14.06 -27.66 -41.93
C VAL A 456 13.23 -26.96 -40.86
N LEU A 457 12.06 -26.45 -41.28
CA LEU A 457 10.95 -26.02 -40.45
C LEU A 457 10.24 -27.21 -39.79
N VAL A 458 9.88 -27.09 -38.52
CA VAL A 458 8.89 -27.95 -37.86
C VAL A 458 7.58 -27.18 -37.65
N ARG A 459 6.54 -27.57 -38.41
CA ARG A 459 5.13 -27.26 -38.12
C ARG A 459 4.52 -28.44 -37.37
N ARG A 460 3.87 -28.21 -36.23
CA ARG A 460 2.89 -29.15 -35.64
C ARG A 460 1.48 -28.57 -35.74
N ARG A 461 0.54 -29.37 -36.25
CA ARG A 461 -0.92 -29.14 -36.22
C ARG A 461 -1.60 -30.32 -35.49
N ARG A 462 -2.42 -29.96 -34.48
CA ARG A 462 -3.66 -30.55 -33.92
C ARG A 462 -3.98 -32.05 -34.11
N GLN A 463 -4.35 -32.73 -33.02
CA GLN A 463 -5.75 -33.01 -32.62
C GLN A 463 -5.79 -33.91 -31.36
N GLN A 464 -6.44 -33.46 -30.29
CA GLN A 464 -7.75 -33.94 -29.81
C GLN A 464 -8.39 -32.85 -28.95
#